data_AF-A0A7J2UVX9-F1
#
_entry.id   AF-A0A7J2UVX9-F1
#
_cell.length_a   1.000
_cell.length_b   1.000
_cell.length_c   1.000
_cell.angle_alpha   90.00
_cell.angle_beta   90.00
_cell.angle_gamma   90.00
#
_symmetry.space_group_name_H-M   'P 1'
#
loop_
_entity.id
_entity.type
_entity.pdbx_description
1 polymer ?
#
loop_
_entity_poly.entity_id
_entity_poly.type
_entity_poly.pdbx_seq_one_letter_code
_entity_poly.pdbx_strand_id
1 'polypeptide(L)'
;LSILQSHYENHIPPTNDDKAAITFACGVAARQVYATSGSGTFNVNQAYQTYQRFNCSTAALLYPSSPDLYDRMLNNMKDALPAHLAVVNPQWTAGHNVVVDGYNTNDYYHVNFGWGGAYNGWYLIPDELPYSLTVIEGVIVDILKNTAIPDLTCDGTLDWVNATPNETVTGNFSVRNIGEAGSYLDWEIASFPSWGAWTFMPSDGNNLKPEDGPAIISVDVVVPDVENYLFTGEIKVINRENSNDFFLVPVFLHTGIKDHGKLSCTGSLTWTDVKPGETMTGSFSVENIGAPLSNLSWEIISWPDWGTWTFASLEGTGLAPEDEPITINVSVIAPKKRNTEFTGEIVIVNAENSSDYDTIQVMLATPYKRHSFILNLFYVFMERFETTLSLFRFLCI
;
A
#
# COMPACT_ATOMS: atom_id res chain seq x y z
N LEU A 1 -41.60 15.77 -10.60
CA LEU A 1 -40.42 15.23 -9.87
C LEU A 1 -39.16 15.28 -10.74
N SER A 2 -39.19 14.85 -12.01
CA SER A 2 -38.01 14.88 -12.91
C SER A 2 -37.27 16.22 -13.01
N ILE A 3 -37.98 17.36 -13.09
CA ILE A 3 -37.36 18.70 -13.13
C ILE A 3 -36.58 18.98 -11.83
N LEU A 4 -37.20 18.74 -10.67
CA LEU A 4 -36.56 18.93 -9.36
C LEU A 4 -35.37 18.00 -9.16
N GLN A 5 -35.47 16.76 -9.66
CA GLN A 5 -34.36 15.81 -9.62
C GLN A 5 -33.18 16.29 -10.48
N SER A 6 -33.44 16.74 -11.71
CA SER A 6 -32.42 17.34 -12.56
C SER A 6 -31.79 18.58 -11.91
N HIS A 7 -32.59 19.45 -11.29
CA HIS A 7 -32.07 20.61 -10.55
C HIS A 7 -31.15 20.17 -9.41
N TYR A 8 -31.54 19.17 -8.63
CA TYR A 8 -30.70 18.61 -7.55
C TYR A 8 -29.36 18.05 -8.08
N GLU A 9 -29.40 17.20 -9.10
CA GLU A 9 -28.23 16.57 -9.72
C GLU A 9 -27.25 17.59 -10.33
N ASN A 10 -27.74 18.75 -10.75
CA ASN A 10 -26.94 19.81 -11.37
C ASN A 10 -26.66 20.99 -10.42
N HIS A 11 -26.96 20.85 -9.12
CA HIS A 11 -26.81 21.91 -8.11
C HIS A 11 -27.51 23.23 -8.47
N ILE A 12 -28.65 23.15 -9.17
CA ILE A 12 -29.48 24.30 -9.53
C ILE A 12 -30.53 24.51 -8.42
N PRO A 13 -30.61 25.69 -7.78
CA PRO A 13 -31.64 25.96 -6.79
C PRO A 13 -33.06 25.90 -7.39
N PRO A 14 -34.06 25.36 -6.67
CA PRO A 14 -35.43 25.32 -7.16
C PRO A 14 -36.03 26.74 -7.28
N THR A 15 -36.74 26.98 -8.38
CA THR A 15 -37.49 28.23 -8.62
C THR A 15 -38.71 28.30 -7.70
N ASN A 16 -39.38 29.46 -7.68
CA ASN A 16 -40.64 29.58 -6.94
C ASN A 16 -41.75 28.70 -7.53
N ASP A 17 -41.77 28.51 -8.86
CA ASP A 17 -42.73 27.63 -9.53
C ASP A 17 -42.45 26.16 -9.17
N ASP A 18 -41.18 25.75 -9.10
CA ASP A 18 -40.81 24.40 -8.66
C ASP A 18 -41.27 24.13 -7.23
N LYS A 19 -41.01 25.08 -6.31
CA LYS A 19 -41.43 25.01 -4.91
C LYS A 19 -42.95 24.96 -4.77
N ALA A 20 -43.67 25.79 -5.52
CA ALA A 20 -45.13 25.79 -5.51
C ALA A 20 -45.71 24.49 -6.06
N ALA A 21 -45.16 23.99 -7.17
CA ALA A 21 -45.60 22.76 -7.80
C ALA A 21 -45.40 21.54 -6.89
N ILE A 22 -44.24 21.40 -6.24
CA ILE A 22 -44.02 20.27 -5.32
C ILE A 22 -44.88 20.38 -4.06
N THR A 23 -45.05 21.58 -3.51
CA THR A 23 -45.92 21.82 -2.35
C THR A 23 -47.36 21.44 -2.67
N PHE A 24 -47.87 21.88 -3.82
CA PHE A 24 -49.22 21.55 -4.28
C PHE A 24 -49.37 20.05 -4.55
N ALA A 25 -48.40 19.42 -5.22
CA ALA A 25 -48.42 17.99 -5.47
C ALA A 25 -48.45 17.18 -4.17
N CYS A 26 -47.66 17.56 -3.16
CA CYS A 26 -47.66 16.93 -1.84
C CYS A 26 -49.03 17.07 -1.17
N GLY A 27 -49.63 18.25 -1.16
CA GLY A 27 -50.95 18.44 -0.56
C GLY A 27 -52.08 17.71 -1.31
N VAL A 28 -52.03 17.63 -2.65
CA VAL A 28 -52.96 16.81 -3.45
C VAL A 28 -52.80 15.33 -3.10
N ALA A 29 -51.57 14.83 -3.06
CA ALA A 29 -51.27 13.44 -2.73
C ALA A 29 -51.66 13.11 -1.27
N ALA A 30 -51.52 14.06 -0.35
CA ALA A 30 -52.00 13.94 1.03
C ALA A 30 -53.52 14.05 1.16
N ARG A 31 -54.24 14.47 0.12
CA ARG A 31 -55.67 14.83 0.21
C ARG A 31 -55.89 15.88 1.32
N GLN A 32 -55.03 16.90 1.33
CA GLN A 32 -55.05 17.99 2.31
C GLN A 32 -56.44 18.63 2.40
N VAL A 33 -56.87 18.92 3.62
CA VAL A 33 -58.01 19.84 3.83
C VAL A 33 -57.46 21.25 3.77
N TYR A 34 -57.66 21.93 2.63
CA TYR A 34 -57.18 23.29 2.43
C TYR A 34 -58.12 24.32 3.05
N ALA A 35 -57.57 25.24 3.84
CA ALA A 35 -58.25 26.45 4.29
C ALA A 35 -57.26 27.62 4.48
N THR A 36 -57.79 28.84 4.44
CA THR A 36 -57.01 30.08 4.54
C THR A 36 -56.37 30.28 5.91
N SER A 37 -56.98 29.74 6.97
CA SER A 37 -56.49 29.82 8.35
C SER A 37 -55.52 28.69 8.72
N GLY A 38 -55.31 27.72 7.84
CA GLY A 38 -54.49 26.54 8.10
C GLY A 38 -54.97 25.35 7.27
N SER A 39 -54.03 24.56 6.74
CA SER A 39 -54.34 23.37 5.95
C SER A 39 -53.68 22.16 6.59
N GLY A 40 -54.40 21.05 6.72
CA GLY A 40 -53.92 19.89 7.48
C GLY A 40 -54.34 18.55 6.90
N THR A 41 -53.71 17.50 7.43
CA THR A 41 -54.19 16.12 7.38
C THR A 41 -54.97 15.81 8.66
N PHE A 42 -55.81 14.77 8.64
CA PHE A 42 -56.57 14.33 9.81
C PHE A 42 -55.74 13.49 10.79
N ASN A 43 -54.69 12.85 10.30
CA ASN A 43 -53.74 12.08 11.11
C ASN A 43 -52.46 11.80 10.34
N VAL A 44 -51.44 11.32 11.05
CA VAL A 44 -50.13 10.94 10.51
C VAL A 44 -50.21 9.82 9.45
N ASN A 45 -51.19 8.90 9.55
CA ASN A 45 -51.36 7.86 8.54
C ASN A 45 -51.72 8.44 7.17
N GLN A 46 -52.45 9.56 7.11
CA GLN A 46 -52.71 10.24 5.84
C GLN A 46 -51.42 10.77 5.20
N ALA A 47 -50.47 11.28 6.01
CA ALA A 47 -49.14 11.65 5.52
C ALA A 47 -48.35 10.41 5.05
N TYR A 48 -48.38 9.31 5.80
CA TYR A 48 -47.76 8.04 5.38
C TYR A 48 -48.28 7.55 4.01
N GLN A 49 -49.60 7.59 3.79
CA GLN A 49 -50.20 7.24 2.49
C GLN A 49 -49.73 8.14 1.34
N THR A 50 -49.23 9.35 1.63
CA THR A 50 -48.66 10.26 0.64
C THR A 50 -47.33 9.73 0.13
N TYR A 51 -46.44 9.28 1.02
CA TYR A 51 -45.17 8.64 0.66
C TYR A 51 -45.40 7.40 -0.19
N GLN A 52 -46.41 6.58 0.15
CA GLN A 52 -46.78 5.41 -0.65
C GLN A 52 -47.23 5.81 -2.08
N ARG A 53 -47.97 6.91 -2.25
CA ARG A 53 -48.36 7.43 -3.58
C ARG A 53 -47.19 7.96 -4.39
N PHE A 54 -46.14 8.43 -3.72
CA PHE A 54 -44.87 8.80 -4.34
C PHE A 54 -43.92 7.63 -4.52
N ASN A 55 -44.39 6.38 -4.34
CA ASN A 55 -43.60 5.16 -4.49
C ASN A 55 -42.39 5.08 -3.54
N CYS A 56 -42.48 5.75 -2.38
CA CYS A 56 -41.53 5.59 -1.28
C CYS A 56 -41.90 4.32 -0.47
N SER A 57 -41.80 3.16 -1.11
CA SER A 57 -42.30 1.88 -0.57
C SER A 57 -41.58 1.43 0.70
N THR A 58 -40.37 1.90 0.94
CA THR A 58 -39.55 1.59 2.12
C THR A 58 -39.94 2.40 3.36
N ALA A 59 -40.75 3.46 3.19
CA ALA A 59 -41.23 4.25 4.32
C ALA A 59 -42.03 3.38 5.29
N ALA A 60 -41.87 3.62 6.58
CA ALA A 60 -42.60 2.93 7.65
C ALA A 60 -43.20 3.92 8.65
N LEU A 61 -44.44 3.68 9.06
CA LEU A 61 -45.12 4.46 10.10
C LEU A 61 -44.97 3.79 11.46
N LEU A 62 -44.36 4.49 12.41
CA LEU A 62 -44.19 4.11 13.80
C LEU A 62 -45.12 4.92 14.70
N TYR A 63 -45.59 4.29 15.77
CA TYR A 63 -46.43 4.91 16.79
C TYR A 63 -45.68 4.95 18.12
N PRO A 64 -46.13 5.73 19.13
CA PRO A 64 -45.46 5.79 20.44
C PRO A 64 -45.28 4.43 21.14
N SER A 65 -46.11 3.43 20.79
CA SER A 65 -46.00 2.06 21.30
C SER A 65 -44.96 1.21 20.58
N SER A 66 -44.36 1.70 19.49
CA SER A 66 -43.30 1.01 18.76
C SER A 66 -42.02 1.01 19.59
N PRO A 67 -41.49 -0.17 20.00
CA PRO A 67 -40.35 -0.24 20.91
C PRO A 67 -39.05 0.30 20.30
N ASP A 68 -38.99 0.39 18.97
CA ASP A 68 -37.83 0.78 18.16
C ASP A 68 -37.93 2.21 17.62
N LEU A 69 -38.91 3.02 18.08
CA LEU A 69 -39.18 4.35 17.52
C LEU A 69 -37.93 5.25 17.52
N TYR A 70 -37.30 5.43 18.69
CA TYR A 70 -36.12 6.30 18.81
C TYR A 70 -34.89 5.71 18.14
N ASP A 71 -34.69 4.39 18.24
CA ASP A 71 -33.59 3.69 17.58
C ASP A 71 -33.66 3.82 16.05
N ARG A 72 -34.87 3.68 15.47
CA ARG A 72 -35.06 3.86 14.02
C ARG A 72 -34.93 5.32 13.61
N MET A 73 -35.43 6.26 14.39
CA MET A 73 -35.19 7.69 14.13
C MET A 73 -33.70 8.02 14.14
N LEU A 74 -32.96 7.51 15.14
CA LEU A 74 -31.51 7.67 15.25
C LEU A 74 -30.78 7.11 14.03
N ASN A 75 -31.09 5.86 13.66
CA ASN A 75 -30.46 5.22 12.50
C ASN A 75 -30.77 5.96 11.20
N ASN A 76 -32.01 6.44 11.02
CA ASN A 76 -32.36 7.30 9.90
C ASN A 76 -31.47 8.56 9.84
N MET A 77 -31.18 9.21 10.96
CA MET A 77 -30.30 10.39 10.95
C MET A 77 -28.85 10.03 10.57
N LYS A 78 -28.35 8.87 11.04
CA LYS A 78 -27.02 8.35 10.66
C LYS A 78 -26.94 8.01 9.17
N ASP A 79 -28.03 7.48 8.62
CA ASP A 79 -28.16 7.11 7.21
C ASP A 79 -28.52 8.32 6.31
N ALA A 80 -28.53 9.55 6.86
CA ALA A 80 -28.93 10.77 6.16
C ALA A 80 -30.35 10.70 5.55
N LEU A 81 -31.28 10.07 6.25
CA LEU A 81 -32.70 9.91 5.90
C LEU A 81 -33.60 10.74 6.85
N PRO A 82 -33.94 12.00 6.54
CA PRO A 82 -34.86 12.79 7.34
C PRO A 82 -36.18 12.06 7.63
N ALA A 83 -36.69 12.18 8.86
CA ALA A 83 -37.94 11.57 9.29
C ALA A 83 -39.06 12.62 9.34
N HIS A 84 -40.30 12.19 9.08
CA HIS A 84 -41.49 13.03 9.26
C HIS A 84 -42.09 12.72 10.62
N LEU A 85 -42.10 13.68 11.53
CA LEU A 85 -42.66 13.58 12.87
C LEU A 85 -44.00 14.32 12.96
N ALA A 86 -45.05 13.63 13.43
CA ALA A 86 -46.33 14.24 13.77
C ALA A 86 -46.47 14.32 15.29
N VAL A 87 -46.77 15.52 15.79
CA VAL A 87 -46.92 15.80 17.22
C VAL A 87 -48.21 16.56 17.49
N VAL A 88 -48.79 16.31 18.66
CA VAL A 88 -50.01 16.95 19.15
C VAL A 88 -49.81 17.47 20.56
N ASN A 89 -50.70 18.37 20.99
CA ASN A 89 -50.78 18.74 22.39
C ASN A 89 -51.50 17.65 23.21
N PRO A 90 -51.32 17.61 24.55
CA PRO A 90 -51.96 16.61 25.40
C PRO A 90 -53.49 16.54 25.30
N GLN A 91 -54.13 17.66 24.92
CA GLN A 91 -55.57 17.77 24.74
C GLN A 91 -56.06 17.33 23.36
N TRP A 92 -55.16 17.01 22.42
CA TRP A 92 -55.47 16.64 21.04
C TRP A 92 -56.32 17.68 20.29
N THR A 93 -56.16 18.96 20.65
CA THR A 93 -56.85 20.09 20.02
C THR A 93 -55.98 20.85 19.03
N ALA A 94 -54.67 20.61 19.07
CA ALA A 94 -53.69 21.19 18.16
C ALA A 94 -52.62 20.15 17.84
N GLY A 95 -52.11 20.20 16.61
CA GLY A 95 -51.04 19.32 16.15
C GLY A 95 -50.24 19.96 15.04
N HIS A 96 -49.06 19.41 14.79
CA HIS A 96 -48.15 19.86 13.75
C HIS A 96 -47.34 18.70 13.17
N ASN A 97 -47.00 18.84 11.89
CA ASN A 97 -46.13 17.89 11.19
C ASN A 97 -44.81 18.61 10.92
N VAL A 98 -43.70 17.99 11.34
CA VAL A 98 -42.35 18.56 11.28
C VAL A 98 -41.37 17.57 10.67
N VAL A 99 -40.22 18.07 10.24
CA VAL A 99 -39.11 17.24 9.74
C VAL A 99 -38.07 17.11 10.83
N VAL A 100 -37.60 15.90 11.07
CA VAL A 100 -36.42 15.62 11.90
C VAL A 100 -35.28 15.28 10.95
N ASP A 101 -34.23 16.09 10.94
CA ASP A 101 -33.14 16.05 9.96
C ASP A 101 -31.73 16.09 10.60
N GLY A 102 -31.64 15.83 11.90
CA GLY A 102 -30.37 15.62 12.58
C GLY A 102 -30.50 14.93 13.93
N TYR A 103 -29.42 14.30 14.38
CA TYR A 103 -29.25 13.78 15.72
C TYR A 103 -27.89 14.23 16.27
N ASN A 104 -27.85 14.63 17.53
CA ASN A 104 -26.65 15.05 18.24
C ASN A 104 -26.46 14.18 19.50
N THR A 105 -25.24 14.21 20.04
CA THR A 105 -24.93 13.62 21.35
C THR A 105 -25.92 14.09 22.43
N ASN A 106 -26.27 13.18 23.35
CA ASN A 106 -27.28 13.36 24.41
C ASN A 106 -28.76 13.30 23.96
N ASP A 107 -29.07 12.55 22.91
CA ASP A 107 -30.45 12.26 22.47
C ASP A 107 -31.26 13.46 21.95
N TYR A 108 -30.56 14.55 21.59
CA TYR A 108 -31.18 15.70 20.95
C TYR A 108 -31.33 15.50 19.45
N TYR A 109 -32.49 15.87 18.93
CA TYR A 109 -32.79 15.83 17.49
C TYR A 109 -32.95 17.25 16.94
N HIS A 110 -32.44 17.49 15.74
CA HIS A 110 -32.69 18.74 15.03
C HIS A 110 -34.06 18.65 14.35
N VAL A 111 -34.89 19.67 14.56
CA VAL A 111 -36.26 19.73 14.06
C VAL A 111 -36.43 20.96 13.18
N ASN A 112 -36.95 20.74 11.98
CA ASN A 112 -37.40 21.79 11.07
C ASN A 112 -38.93 21.88 11.08
N PHE A 113 -39.44 23.00 11.57
CA PHE A 113 -40.87 23.23 11.76
C PHE A 113 -41.61 23.61 10.48
N GLY A 114 -40.90 23.86 9.38
CA GLY A 114 -41.51 24.30 8.12
C GLY A 114 -42.03 25.75 8.14
N TRP A 115 -41.65 26.56 9.14
CA TRP A 115 -42.07 27.96 9.29
C TRP A 115 -40.99 28.96 8.88
N GLY A 116 -40.28 28.68 7.77
CA GLY A 116 -39.23 29.56 7.26
C GLY A 116 -38.03 29.72 8.20
N GLY A 117 -37.77 28.71 9.04
CA GLY A 117 -36.65 28.68 10.00
C GLY A 117 -37.04 29.06 11.44
N ALA A 118 -38.22 29.64 11.66
CA ALA A 118 -38.69 29.93 13.01
C ALA A 118 -38.83 28.65 13.83
N TYR A 119 -38.25 28.65 15.04
CA TYR A 119 -38.20 27.52 15.97
C TYR A 119 -37.40 26.30 15.50
N ASN A 120 -36.70 26.36 14.36
CA ASN A 120 -35.77 25.29 14.01
C ASN A 120 -34.65 25.22 15.05
N GLY A 121 -34.26 24.01 15.46
CA GLY A 121 -33.27 23.82 16.51
C GLY A 121 -33.22 22.41 17.05
N TRP A 122 -32.42 22.25 18.10
CA TRP A 122 -32.19 20.98 18.80
C TRP A 122 -33.15 20.83 19.97
N TYR A 123 -33.88 19.72 20.02
CA TYR A 123 -34.88 19.44 21.05
C TYR A 123 -34.75 18.00 21.55
N LEU A 124 -35.02 17.81 22.85
CA LEU A 124 -35.41 16.51 23.35
C LEU A 124 -36.86 16.23 22.94
N ILE A 125 -37.05 15.29 22.02
CA ILE A 125 -38.37 14.97 21.48
C ILE A 125 -39.07 13.94 22.39
N PRO A 126 -40.36 14.12 22.72
CA PRO A 126 -41.22 15.27 22.38
C PRO A 126 -41.23 16.39 23.43
N ASP A 127 -40.54 16.21 24.57
CA ASP A 127 -40.74 16.98 25.80
C ASP A 127 -40.44 18.48 25.68
N GLU A 128 -39.45 18.86 24.88
CA GLU A 128 -38.99 20.25 24.74
C GLU A 128 -39.62 20.99 23.54
N LEU A 129 -40.53 20.34 22.81
CA LEU A 129 -41.14 20.95 21.63
C LEU A 129 -42.06 22.14 22.02
N PRO A 130 -42.02 23.26 21.26
CA PRO A 130 -42.80 24.45 21.56
C PRO A 130 -44.30 24.22 21.39
N TYR A 131 -45.12 25.16 21.89
CA TYR A 131 -46.60 25.13 21.82
C TYR A 131 -47.26 23.93 22.50
N SER A 132 -46.57 23.33 23.48
CA SER A 132 -47.03 22.12 24.18
C SER A 132 -47.24 20.92 23.24
N LEU A 133 -46.53 20.85 22.12
CA LEU A 133 -46.57 19.73 21.17
C LEU A 133 -45.79 18.52 21.69
N THR A 134 -46.08 18.11 22.93
CA THR A 134 -45.29 17.14 23.71
C THR A 134 -45.84 15.72 23.64
N VAL A 135 -46.73 15.42 22.70
CA VAL A 135 -47.25 14.06 22.46
C VAL A 135 -46.95 13.67 21.03
N ILE A 136 -46.23 12.56 20.84
CA ILE A 136 -46.00 11.99 19.51
C ILE A 136 -47.31 11.35 19.04
N GLU A 137 -47.79 11.78 17.87
CA GLU A 137 -48.88 11.09 17.17
C GLU A 137 -48.34 9.90 16.39
N GLY A 138 -47.22 10.10 15.69
CA GLY A 138 -46.47 9.06 15.00
C GLY A 138 -45.28 9.62 14.22
N VAL A 139 -44.44 8.72 13.72
CA VAL A 139 -43.22 9.06 12.98
C VAL A 139 -43.15 8.22 11.71
N ILE A 140 -42.82 8.84 10.58
CA ILE A 140 -42.56 8.15 9.33
C ILE A 140 -41.05 8.17 9.10
N VAL A 141 -40.46 6.97 9.09
CA VAL A 141 -39.02 6.72 8.91
C VAL A 141 -38.75 5.92 7.64
N ASP A 142 -37.48 5.68 7.33
CA ASP A 142 -37.02 4.90 6.18
C ASP A 142 -37.56 5.41 4.82
N ILE A 143 -37.87 6.71 4.73
CA ILE A 143 -38.34 7.34 3.50
C ILE A 143 -37.23 7.28 2.45
N LEU A 144 -37.47 6.54 1.36
CA LEU A 144 -36.49 6.29 0.30
C LEU A 144 -35.23 5.55 0.78
N LYS A 145 -35.32 4.81 1.89
CA LYS A 145 -34.21 3.96 2.36
C LYS A 145 -33.80 2.99 1.26
N ASN A 146 -32.50 2.90 1.00
CA ASN A 146 -31.98 1.87 0.10
C ASN A 146 -31.98 0.51 0.82
N THR A 147 -32.59 -0.49 0.19
CA THR A 147 -32.64 -1.87 0.69
C THR A 147 -31.88 -2.83 -0.21
N ALA A 148 -31.25 -2.33 -1.27
CA ALA A 148 -30.47 -3.15 -2.19
C ALA A 148 -29.22 -3.69 -1.46
N ILE A 149 -29.02 -4.99 -1.54
CA ILE A 149 -27.96 -5.68 -0.79
C ILE A 149 -26.67 -5.72 -1.64
N PRO A 150 -25.55 -5.13 -1.17
CA PRO A 150 -24.25 -5.30 -1.82
C PRO A 150 -23.69 -6.71 -1.56
N ASP A 151 -22.85 -7.19 -2.48
CA ASP A 151 -22.16 -8.48 -2.37
C ASP A 151 -20.71 -8.29 -2.84
N LEU A 152 -19.75 -8.46 -1.93
CA LEU A 152 -18.34 -8.21 -2.18
C LEU A 152 -17.69 -9.42 -2.84
N THR A 153 -16.97 -9.16 -3.94
CA THR A 153 -16.03 -10.11 -4.49
C THR A 153 -14.70 -9.45 -4.82
N CYS A 154 -13.63 -10.24 -4.85
CA CYS A 154 -12.36 -9.79 -5.38
C CYS A 154 -11.88 -10.73 -6.49
N ASP A 155 -11.24 -10.15 -7.50
CA ASP A 155 -10.55 -10.90 -8.55
C ASP A 155 -9.05 -10.60 -8.48
N GLY A 156 -8.22 -11.64 -8.40
CA GLY A 156 -6.77 -11.52 -8.44
C GLY A 156 -6.03 -12.53 -7.56
N THR A 157 -4.73 -12.65 -7.78
CA THR A 157 -3.79 -13.37 -6.92
C THR A 157 -2.47 -12.63 -7.00
N LEU A 158 -1.80 -12.46 -5.86
CA LEU A 158 -0.49 -11.83 -5.81
C LEU A 158 0.57 -12.94 -5.72
N ASP A 159 1.35 -13.11 -6.79
CA ASP A 159 2.40 -14.12 -6.87
C ASP A 159 3.68 -13.49 -7.43
N TRP A 160 4.68 -13.37 -6.56
CA TRP A 160 6.01 -12.88 -6.92
C TRP A 160 7.03 -13.99 -6.77
N VAL A 161 7.78 -14.24 -7.83
CA VAL A 161 8.84 -15.24 -7.87
C VAL A 161 10.21 -14.61 -7.99
N ASN A 162 11.21 -15.20 -7.33
CA ASN A 162 12.59 -14.72 -7.33
C ASN A 162 12.71 -13.25 -6.89
N ALA A 163 11.95 -12.86 -5.86
CA ALA A 163 11.95 -11.51 -5.33
C ALA A 163 13.25 -11.25 -4.54
N THR A 164 13.94 -10.14 -4.83
CA THR A 164 15.17 -9.77 -4.13
C THR A 164 14.84 -9.28 -2.71
N PRO A 165 15.51 -9.78 -1.67
CA PRO A 165 15.34 -9.27 -0.31
C PRO A 165 15.56 -7.76 -0.20
N ASN A 166 14.71 -7.07 0.58
CA ASN A 166 14.68 -5.62 0.79
C ASN A 166 14.25 -4.75 -0.42
N GLU A 167 13.94 -5.34 -1.58
CA GLU A 167 13.33 -4.60 -2.68
C GLU A 167 11.82 -4.46 -2.49
N THR A 168 11.20 -3.52 -3.22
CA THR A 168 9.75 -3.38 -3.29
C THR A 168 9.24 -4.09 -4.53
N VAL A 169 8.30 -5.01 -4.35
CA VAL A 169 7.56 -5.64 -5.47
C VAL A 169 6.13 -5.13 -5.49
N THR A 170 5.59 -4.99 -6.70
CA THR A 170 4.27 -4.41 -6.94
C THR A 170 3.34 -5.43 -7.56
N GLY A 171 2.06 -5.39 -7.22
CA GLY A 171 1.01 -6.23 -7.79
C GLY A 171 -0.34 -5.53 -7.73
N ASN A 172 -1.37 -6.18 -8.24
CA ASN A 172 -2.72 -5.66 -8.13
C ASN A 172 -3.75 -6.79 -8.01
N PHE A 173 -4.87 -6.44 -7.41
CA PHE A 173 -6.12 -7.20 -7.46
C PHE A 173 -7.26 -6.21 -7.59
N SER A 174 -8.48 -6.70 -7.74
CA SER A 174 -9.66 -5.84 -7.86
C SER A 174 -10.75 -6.21 -6.87
N VAL A 175 -11.53 -5.21 -6.47
CA VAL A 175 -12.75 -5.35 -5.67
C VAL A 175 -13.95 -4.99 -6.54
N ARG A 176 -15.03 -5.74 -6.41
CA ARG A 176 -16.28 -5.53 -7.13
C ARG A 176 -17.47 -5.69 -6.20
N ASN A 177 -18.51 -4.91 -6.48
CA ASN A 177 -19.85 -5.16 -5.99
C ASN A 177 -20.60 -6.01 -7.03
N ILE A 178 -20.96 -7.25 -6.70
CA ILE A 178 -21.78 -8.14 -7.54
C ILE A 178 -23.20 -8.30 -7.01
N GLY A 179 -23.58 -7.44 -6.05
CA GLY A 179 -24.88 -7.45 -5.40
C GLY A 179 -26.00 -6.90 -6.27
N GLU A 180 -27.12 -6.58 -5.62
CA GLU A 180 -28.32 -6.09 -6.29
C GLU A 180 -28.08 -4.74 -6.98
N ALA A 181 -28.75 -4.50 -8.12
CA ALA A 181 -28.67 -3.22 -8.81
C ALA A 181 -29.13 -2.07 -7.90
N GLY A 182 -28.33 -1.00 -7.82
CA GLY A 182 -28.55 0.13 -6.91
C GLY A 182 -28.05 -0.09 -5.48
N SER A 183 -27.40 -1.21 -5.18
CA SER A 183 -26.63 -1.37 -3.94
C SER A 183 -25.35 -0.55 -3.98
N TYR A 184 -24.85 -0.22 -2.78
CA TYR A 184 -23.61 0.52 -2.59
C TYR A 184 -22.72 -0.32 -1.67
N LEU A 185 -21.51 -0.65 -2.14
CA LEU A 185 -20.53 -1.39 -1.37
C LEU A 185 -19.47 -0.44 -0.83
N ASP A 186 -19.36 -0.44 0.48
CA ASP A 186 -18.36 0.24 1.27
C ASP A 186 -17.39 -0.85 1.78
N TRP A 187 -16.13 -0.79 1.35
CA TRP A 187 -15.18 -1.88 1.56
C TRP A 187 -13.86 -1.38 2.14
N GLU A 188 -13.16 -2.25 2.86
CA GLU A 188 -11.82 -1.97 3.38
C GLU A 188 -10.95 -3.22 3.44
N ILE A 189 -9.63 -3.01 3.40
CA ILE A 189 -8.65 -4.06 3.70
C ILE A 189 -8.57 -4.22 5.22
N ALA A 190 -9.14 -5.31 5.73
CA ALA A 190 -9.24 -5.57 7.17
C ALA A 190 -7.97 -6.18 7.77
N SER A 191 -7.27 -7.02 7.01
CA SER A 191 -6.02 -7.64 7.44
C SER A 191 -5.18 -8.11 6.26
N PHE A 192 -3.88 -8.21 6.47
CA PHE A 192 -2.92 -8.67 5.48
C PHE A 192 -1.76 -9.40 6.21
N PRO A 193 -0.88 -10.11 5.48
CA PRO A 193 0.18 -10.87 6.11
C PRO A 193 1.09 -10.01 7.00
N SER A 194 1.55 -10.58 8.13
CA SER A 194 2.39 -9.86 9.10
C SER A 194 3.87 -9.77 8.70
N TRP A 195 4.26 -10.42 7.62
CA TRP A 195 5.61 -10.35 7.04
C TRP A 195 5.66 -9.25 5.99
N GLY A 196 6.86 -8.68 5.77
CA GLY A 196 7.06 -7.58 4.81
C GLY A 196 6.47 -6.25 5.30
N ALA A 197 6.65 -5.19 4.49
CA ALA A 197 5.98 -3.91 4.72
C ALA A 197 5.04 -3.62 3.55
N TRP A 198 3.74 -3.48 3.84
CA TRP A 198 2.68 -3.40 2.83
C TRP A 198 2.17 -1.98 2.66
N THR A 199 1.91 -1.59 1.42
CA THR A 199 1.20 -0.36 1.05
C THR A 199 0.09 -0.70 0.05
N PHE A 200 -1.10 -0.12 0.25
CA PHE A 200 -2.26 -0.34 -0.59
C PHE A 200 -2.77 0.98 -1.14
N MET A 201 -3.13 1.01 -2.43
CA MET A 201 -3.66 2.18 -3.08
C MET A 201 -4.81 1.81 -4.04
N PRO A 202 -6.08 2.06 -3.67
CA PRO A 202 -6.55 2.51 -2.35
C PRO A 202 -6.59 1.37 -1.30
N SER A 203 -6.67 1.73 -0.01
CA SER A 203 -6.87 0.78 1.11
C SER A 203 -8.33 0.47 1.42
N ASP A 204 -9.23 1.33 0.96
CA ASP A 204 -10.67 1.28 1.18
C ASP A 204 -11.41 1.99 0.05
N GLY A 205 -12.72 1.80 -0.02
CA GLY A 205 -13.58 2.48 -0.97
C GLY A 205 -14.99 2.65 -0.43
N ASN A 206 -15.70 3.66 -0.96
CA ASN A 206 -17.06 3.98 -0.56
C ASN A 206 -17.97 4.00 -1.79
N ASN A 207 -19.21 3.56 -1.62
CA ASN A 207 -20.30 3.62 -2.56
C ASN A 207 -20.03 2.95 -3.91
N LEU A 208 -19.25 1.85 -3.93
CA LEU A 208 -18.99 1.10 -5.15
C LEU A 208 -20.27 0.41 -5.64
N LYS A 209 -20.76 0.79 -6.81
CA LYS A 209 -21.97 0.22 -7.40
C LYS A 209 -21.66 -0.96 -8.31
N PRO A 210 -22.62 -1.86 -8.56
CA PRO A 210 -22.44 -2.93 -9.53
C PRO A 210 -22.08 -2.42 -10.94
N GLU A 211 -22.62 -1.26 -11.35
CA GLU A 211 -22.35 -0.66 -12.65
C GLU A 211 -21.01 0.08 -12.79
N ASP A 212 -20.31 0.39 -11.68
CA ASP A 212 -19.04 1.13 -11.71
C ASP A 212 -17.87 0.28 -12.23
N GLY A 213 -18.03 -1.04 -12.25
CA GLY A 213 -16.97 -1.99 -12.61
C GLY A 213 -15.98 -2.26 -11.46
N PRO A 214 -14.86 -2.94 -11.73
CA PRO A 214 -13.86 -3.26 -10.70
C PRO A 214 -13.12 -2.01 -10.22
N ALA A 215 -13.06 -1.82 -8.90
CA ALA A 215 -12.03 -0.98 -8.28
C ALA A 215 -10.71 -1.73 -8.30
N ILE A 216 -9.65 -1.15 -8.87
CA ILE A 216 -8.31 -1.75 -8.93
C ILE A 216 -7.49 -1.26 -7.73
N ILE A 217 -6.87 -2.20 -7.01
CA ILE A 217 -6.01 -1.93 -5.85
C ILE A 217 -4.57 -2.23 -6.26
N SER A 218 -3.72 -1.21 -6.23
CA SER A 218 -2.26 -1.40 -6.32
C SER A 218 -1.71 -1.80 -4.97
N VAL A 219 -0.83 -2.78 -4.95
CA VAL A 219 -0.20 -3.34 -3.76
C VAL A 219 1.29 -3.29 -3.91
N ASP A 220 1.97 -2.64 -2.97
CA ASP A 220 3.42 -2.64 -2.87
C ASP A 220 3.81 -3.39 -1.60
N VAL A 221 4.80 -4.29 -1.70
CA VAL A 221 5.36 -4.99 -0.54
C VAL A 221 6.88 -4.93 -0.55
N VAL A 222 7.46 -4.50 0.56
CA VAL A 222 8.90 -4.62 0.81
C VAL A 222 9.20 -6.07 1.19
N VAL A 223 10.02 -6.71 0.37
CA VAL A 223 10.41 -8.12 0.50
C VAL A 223 11.19 -8.33 1.80
N PRO A 224 10.80 -9.29 2.67
CA PRO A 224 11.55 -9.61 3.87
C PRO A 224 13.02 -9.96 3.59
N ASP A 225 13.91 -9.64 4.53
CA ASP A 225 15.35 -9.95 4.46
C ASP A 225 15.65 -11.44 4.74
N VAL A 226 15.05 -12.32 3.94
CA VAL A 226 15.20 -13.78 4.04
C VAL A 226 15.29 -14.34 2.63
N GLU A 227 16.38 -15.05 2.34
CA GLU A 227 16.62 -15.65 1.02
C GLU A 227 16.01 -17.05 0.88
N ASN A 228 15.70 -17.42 -0.37
CA ASN A 228 15.22 -18.75 -0.75
C ASN A 228 14.07 -19.27 0.13
N TYR A 229 13.11 -18.40 0.41
CA TYR A 229 11.97 -18.68 1.29
C TYR A 229 10.65 -18.37 0.60
N LEU A 230 9.65 -19.24 0.80
CA LEU A 230 8.29 -19.03 0.32
C LEU A 230 7.41 -18.46 1.43
N PHE A 231 7.12 -17.18 1.34
CA PHE A 231 6.09 -16.52 2.14
C PHE A 231 4.72 -16.80 1.53
N THR A 232 3.75 -17.16 2.38
CA THR A 232 2.35 -17.35 2.01
C THR A 232 1.48 -16.53 2.94
N GLY A 233 0.29 -16.16 2.47
CA GLY A 233 -0.70 -15.46 3.27
C GLY A 233 -1.93 -15.08 2.46
N GLU A 234 -2.80 -14.31 3.09
CA GLU A 234 -4.05 -13.84 2.49
C GLU A 234 -4.26 -12.37 2.89
N ILE A 235 -4.77 -11.59 1.94
CA ILE A 235 -5.31 -10.25 2.21
C ILE A 235 -6.81 -10.39 2.37
N LYS A 236 -7.34 -9.95 3.51
CA LYS A 236 -8.78 -9.97 3.80
C LYS A 236 -9.39 -8.62 3.46
N VAL A 237 -10.31 -8.62 2.52
CA VAL A 237 -11.16 -7.46 2.19
C VAL A 237 -12.55 -7.71 2.73
N ILE A 238 -13.15 -6.74 3.42
CA ILE A 238 -14.48 -6.88 4.01
C ILE A 238 -15.43 -5.79 3.49
N ASN A 239 -16.70 -6.14 3.43
CA ASN A 239 -17.80 -5.19 3.40
C ASN A 239 -17.96 -4.61 4.83
N ARG A 240 -17.94 -3.27 4.95
CA ARG A 240 -17.96 -2.59 6.26
C ARG A 240 -19.30 -2.69 6.97
N GLU A 241 -20.38 -2.82 6.22
CA GLU A 241 -21.74 -2.96 6.73
C GLU A 241 -22.04 -4.41 7.13
N ASN A 242 -21.30 -5.37 6.57
CA ASN A 242 -21.44 -6.79 6.87
C ASN A 242 -20.09 -7.51 6.81
N SER A 243 -19.41 -7.64 7.95
CA SER A 243 -18.10 -8.29 8.03
C SER A 243 -18.08 -9.79 7.69
N ASN A 244 -19.25 -10.43 7.52
CA ASN A 244 -19.35 -11.81 7.01
C ASN A 244 -19.32 -11.88 5.48
N ASP A 245 -19.56 -10.76 4.80
CA ASP A 245 -19.33 -10.59 3.37
C ASP A 245 -17.88 -10.12 3.16
N PHE A 246 -17.01 -11.06 2.85
CA PHE A 246 -15.57 -10.82 2.73
C PHE A 246 -14.94 -11.73 1.68
N PHE A 247 -13.77 -11.32 1.19
CA PHE A 247 -12.96 -12.12 0.29
C PHE A 247 -11.52 -12.22 0.79
N LEU A 248 -10.88 -13.36 0.52
CA LEU A 248 -9.47 -13.62 0.85
C LEU A 248 -8.68 -13.70 -0.45
N VAL A 249 -7.84 -12.69 -0.70
CA VAL A 249 -6.95 -12.66 -1.86
C VAL A 249 -5.68 -13.44 -1.52
N PRO A 250 -5.36 -14.54 -2.23
CA PRO A 250 -4.17 -15.34 -1.95
C PRO A 250 -2.89 -14.58 -2.31
N VAL A 251 -1.86 -14.79 -1.48
CA VAL A 251 -0.55 -14.17 -1.62
C VAL A 251 0.55 -15.22 -1.55
N PHE A 252 1.45 -15.19 -2.54
CA PHE A 252 2.66 -15.97 -2.62
C PHE A 252 3.84 -15.05 -2.92
N LEU A 253 4.89 -15.14 -2.12
CA LEU A 253 6.13 -14.39 -2.35
C LEU A 253 7.31 -15.34 -2.14
N HIS A 254 8.00 -15.66 -3.22
CA HIS A 254 9.19 -16.50 -3.19
C HIS A 254 10.43 -15.63 -3.34
N THR A 255 11.24 -15.56 -2.30
CA THR A 255 12.50 -14.81 -2.34
C THR A 255 13.58 -15.58 -3.09
N GLY A 256 14.35 -14.85 -3.89
CA GLY A 256 15.51 -15.38 -4.60
C GLY A 256 16.68 -15.66 -3.65
N ILE A 257 17.76 -16.21 -4.21
CA ILE A 257 19.09 -16.21 -3.58
C ILE A 257 19.78 -14.93 -4.01
N LYS A 258 20.34 -14.17 -3.06
CA LYS A 258 21.13 -12.99 -3.42
C LYS A 258 22.49 -13.47 -3.90
N ASP A 259 22.79 -13.26 -5.17
CA ASP A 259 24.12 -13.60 -5.70
C ASP A 259 25.14 -12.55 -5.22
N HIS A 260 26.01 -12.97 -4.30
CA HIS A 260 27.07 -12.13 -3.70
C HIS A 260 28.25 -11.86 -4.64
N GLY A 261 28.10 -12.16 -5.93
CA GLY A 261 29.13 -12.00 -6.92
C GLY A 261 30.19 -13.08 -6.83
N LYS A 262 31.08 -13.09 -7.82
CA LYS A 262 32.22 -13.99 -7.86
C LYS A 262 33.49 -13.18 -8.03
N LEU A 263 34.38 -13.28 -7.05
CA LEU A 263 35.64 -12.55 -7.04
C LEU A 263 36.61 -13.08 -8.10
N SER A 264 37.23 -12.16 -8.85
CA SER A 264 38.36 -12.42 -9.72
C SER A 264 39.38 -11.29 -9.55
N CYS A 265 40.64 -11.65 -9.35
CA CYS A 265 41.74 -10.71 -9.24
C CYS A 265 42.73 -10.94 -10.39
N THR A 266 43.15 -9.87 -11.05
CA THR A 266 44.14 -9.94 -12.13
C THR A 266 45.33 -9.04 -11.86
N GLY A 267 46.53 -9.55 -12.11
CA GLY A 267 47.78 -8.82 -11.94
C GLY A 267 48.86 -9.65 -11.26
N SER A 268 50.08 -9.11 -11.26
CA SER A 268 51.19 -9.65 -10.46
C SER A 268 52.14 -8.52 -10.09
N LEU A 269 52.80 -8.64 -8.95
CA LEU A 269 53.68 -7.62 -8.41
C LEU A 269 55.12 -8.16 -8.39
N THR A 270 55.88 -7.84 -9.43
CA THR A 270 57.27 -8.29 -9.57
C THR A 270 58.22 -7.12 -9.72
N TRP A 271 59.18 -7.02 -8.81
CA TRP A 271 60.25 -6.02 -8.89
C TRP A 271 61.63 -6.68 -8.76
N THR A 272 62.54 -6.34 -9.67
CA THR A 272 63.92 -6.85 -9.65
C THR A 272 64.92 -5.71 -9.49
N ASP A 273 66.10 -6.04 -8.97
CA ASP A 273 67.19 -5.08 -8.71
C ASP A 273 66.80 -3.90 -7.80
N VAL A 274 65.89 -4.14 -6.84
CA VAL A 274 65.35 -3.13 -5.93
C VAL A 274 66.33 -2.77 -4.82
N LYS A 275 66.68 -1.48 -4.66
CA LYS A 275 67.61 -1.08 -3.61
C LYS A 275 66.97 -1.29 -2.23
N PRO A 276 67.72 -1.80 -1.24
CA PRO A 276 67.16 -1.97 0.11
C PRO A 276 66.67 -0.63 0.68
N GLY A 277 65.42 -0.60 1.15
CA GLY A 277 64.74 0.61 1.64
C GLY A 277 64.11 1.48 0.55
N GLU A 278 64.19 1.10 -0.74
CA GLU A 278 63.48 1.77 -1.83
C GLU A 278 61.99 1.47 -1.76
N THR A 279 61.17 2.45 -2.15
CA THR A 279 59.71 2.28 -2.26
C THR A 279 59.37 1.88 -3.68
N MET A 280 58.71 0.74 -3.83
CA MET A 280 58.19 0.26 -5.10
C MET A 280 56.68 0.47 -5.14
N THR A 281 56.17 0.73 -6.33
CA THR A 281 54.73 0.84 -6.59
C THR A 281 54.31 -0.21 -7.62
N GLY A 282 53.08 -0.67 -7.51
CA GLY A 282 52.44 -1.53 -8.49
C GLY A 282 50.93 -1.49 -8.32
N SER A 283 50.23 -2.27 -9.12
CA SER A 283 48.77 -2.36 -9.04
C SER A 283 48.29 -3.75 -9.45
N PHE A 284 47.10 -4.10 -8.98
CA PHE A 284 46.31 -5.23 -9.45
C PHE A 284 44.85 -4.81 -9.56
N SER A 285 44.05 -5.61 -10.24
CA SER A 285 42.63 -5.32 -10.44
C SER A 285 41.76 -6.33 -9.70
N VAL A 286 40.62 -5.86 -9.20
CA VAL A 286 39.56 -6.66 -8.59
C VAL A 286 38.29 -6.44 -9.42
N GLU A 287 37.65 -7.53 -9.83
CA GLU A 287 36.42 -7.51 -10.64
C GLU A 287 35.41 -8.54 -10.13
N ASN A 288 34.13 -8.31 -10.45
CA ASN A 288 33.05 -9.26 -10.23
C ASN A 288 32.78 -10.04 -11.53
N ILE A 289 33.05 -11.34 -11.54
CA ILE A 289 32.74 -12.25 -12.67
C ILE A 289 31.50 -13.13 -12.39
N GLY A 290 30.66 -12.70 -11.45
CA GLY A 290 29.43 -13.37 -11.04
C GLY A 290 28.30 -13.26 -12.06
N ALA A 291 27.11 -13.76 -11.69
CA ALA A 291 25.94 -13.64 -12.56
C ALA A 291 25.53 -12.17 -12.76
N PRO A 292 24.84 -11.83 -13.86
CA PRO A 292 24.26 -10.49 -14.04
C PRO A 292 23.43 -10.07 -12.83
N LEU A 293 23.56 -8.81 -12.38
CA LEU A 293 22.93 -8.24 -11.18
C LEU A 293 23.49 -8.73 -9.83
N SER A 294 24.50 -9.60 -9.81
CA SER A 294 25.24 -9.90 -8.57
C SER A 294 25.99 -8.67 -8.08
N ASN A 295 26.25 -8.58 -6.78
CA ASN A 295 26.98 -7.46 -6.20
C ASN A 295 28.08 -7.96 -5.29
N LEU A 296 29.32 -7.75 -5.69
CA LEU A 296 30.50 -8.17 -4.95
C LEU A 296 30.91 -7.11 -3.93
N SER A 297 31.07 -7.54 -2.69
CA SER A 297 31.83 -6.81 -1.67
C SER A 297 33.09 -7.61 -1.36
N TRP A 298 34.25 -6.95 -1.28
CA TRP A 298 35.55 -7.61 -1.16
C TRP A 298 36.44 -6.93 -0.12
N GLU A 299 37.35 -7.71 0.46
CA GLU A 299 38.32 -7.25 1.48
C GLU A 299 39.69 -7.89 1.26
N ILE A 300 40.76 -7.12 1.47
CA ILE A 300 42.15 -7.62 1.53
C ILE A 300 42.44 -8.05 2.97
N ILE A 301 42.55 -9.36 3.19
CA ILE A 301 42.66 -9.92 4.55
C ILE A 301 44.09 -10.29 4.94
N SER A 302 45.00 -10.46 3.97
CA SER A 302 46.41 -10.76 4.27
C SER A 302 47.35 -10.38 3.14
N TRP A 303 48.61 -10.13 3.49
CA TRP A 303 49.70 -9.77 2.59
C TRP A 303 51.03 -10.20 3.22
N PRO A 304 52.15 -10.16 2.48
CA PRO A 304 53.42 -10.65 3.00
C PRO A 304 53.90 -9.89 4.24
N ASP A 305 54.52 -10.62 5.18
CA ASP A 305 55.01 -10.10 6.46
C ASP A 305 56.33 -9.30 6.34
N TRP A 306 56.96 -9.34 5.17
CA TRP A 306 58.15 -8.58 4.85
C TRP A 306 57.82 -7.22 4.25
N GLY A 307 58.71 -6.26 4.46
CA GLY A 307 58.57 -4.90 3.95
C GLY A 307 57.58 -4.06 4.74
N THR A 308 57.21 -2.90 4.19
CA THR A 308 56.15 -2.07 4.76
C THR A 308 55.18 -1.73 3.64
N TRP A 309 53.97 -2.26 3.74
CA TRP A 309 52.94 -2.20 2.70
C TRP A 309 51.96 -1.05 2.96
N THR A 310 51.53 -0.40 1.89
CA THR A 310 50.42 0.58 1.91
C THR A 310 49.53 0.33 0.71
N PHE A 311 48.24 0.15 0.95
CA PHE A 311 47.22 -0.06 -0.06
C PHE A 311 46.38 1.22 -0.21
N ALA A 312 45.98 1.55 -1.44
CA ALA A 312 45.08 2.67 -1.69
C ALA A 312 43.65 2.40 -1.18
N SER A 313 43.23 1.14 -1.23
CA SER A 313 42.01 0.64 -0.56
C SER A 313 42.25 -0.76 -0.01
N LEU A 314 41.62 -1.08 1.11
CA LEU A 314 41.63 -2.42 1.72
C LEU A 314 40.31 -3.16 1.51
N GLU A 315 39.25 -2.47 1.09
CA GLU A 315 37.91 -3.03 0.90
C GLU A 315 37.14 -2.30 -0.22
N GLY A 316 36.06 -2.90 -0.67
CA GLY A 316 35.10 -2.31 -1.61
C GLY A 316 33.74 -2.99 -1.54
N THR A 317 32.67 -2.29 -1.90
CA THR A 317 31.28 -2.81 -1.82
C THR A 317 30.50 -2.46 -3.08
N GLY A 318 29.60 -3.36 -3.50
CA GLY A 318 28.64 -3.09 -4.57
C GLY A 318 29.26 -3.06 -5.96
N LEU A 319 30.27 -3.88 -6.22
CA LEU A 319 30.87 -4.02 -7.54
C LEU A 319 30.01 -4.96 -8.41
N ALA A 320 29.36 -4.40 -9.43
CA ALA A 320 28.54 -5.16 -10.37
C ALA A 320 29.40 -5.80 -11.48
N PRO A 321 28.94 -6.87 -12.16
CA PRO A 321 29.70 -7.49 -13.26
C PRO A 321 29.88 -6.59 -14.48
N GLU A 322 28.98 -5.62 -14.68
CA GLU A 322 29.07 -4.62 -15.74
C GLU A 322 30.02 -3.45 -15.41
N ASP A 323 30.48 -3.33 -14.17
CA ASP A 323 31.45 -2.31 -13.78
C ASP A 323 32.85 -2.66 -14.30
N GLU A 324 33.62 -1.64 -14.67
CA GLU A 324 35.03 -1.82 -15.02
C GLU A 324 35.84 -2.32 -13.81
N PRO A 325 36.85 -3.19 -14.02
CA PRO A 325 37.69 -3.70 -12.94
C PRO A 325 38.29 -2.59 -12.07
N ILE A 326 38.12 -2.69 -10.75
CA ILE A 326 38.69 -1.72 -9.81
C ILE A 326 40.20 -1.95 -9.72
N THR A 327 40.98 -0.92 -10.03
CA THR A 327 42.45 -0.97 -9.90
C THR A 327 42.89 -0.56 -8.49
N ILE A 328 43.57 -1.46 -7.78
CA ILE A 328 44.14 -1.21 -6.46
C ILE A 328 45.62 -0.87 -6.59
N ASN A 329 45.97 0.38 -6.26
CA ASN A 329 47.35 0.82 -6.21
C ASN A 329 47.99 0.40 -4.89
N VAL A 330 49.18 -0.19 -4.95
CA VAL A 330 49.95 -0.62 -3.79
C VAL A 330 51.34 -0.01 -3.82
N SER A 331 51.89 0.26 -2.63
CA SER A 331 53.29 0.58 -2.45
C SER A 331 53.92 -0.28 -1.35
N VAL A 332 55.18 -0.66 -1.56
CA VAL A 332 55.96 -1.45 -0.60
C VAL A 332 57.35 -0.87 -0.42
N ILE A 333 57.76 -0.68 0.84
CA ILE A 333 59.15 -0.34 1.18
C ILE A 333 59.95 -1.64 1.28
N ALA A 334 60.96 -1.79 0.42
CA ALA A 334 61.78 -2.99 0.36
C ALA A 334 62.55 -3.22 1.66
N PRO A 335 62.62 -4.47 2.16
CA PRO A 335 63.43 -4.81 3.34
C PRO A 335 64.91 -4.39 3.17
N LYS A 336 65.59 -4.09 4.28
CA LYS A 336 67.01 -3.67 4.27
C LYS A 336 68.01 -4.78 3.91
N LYS A 337 67.54 -6.03 3.83
CA LYS A 337 68.39 -7.21 3.56
C LYS A 337 68.72 -7.27 2.06
N ARG A 338 70.02 -7.40 1.75
CA ARG A 338 70.55 -7.46 0.39
C ARG A 338 70.59 -8.90 -0.12
N ASN A 339 70.75 -9.05 -1.44
CA ASN A 339 70.98 -10.33 -2.10
C ASN A 339 69.93 -11.39 -1.73
N THR A 340 68.69 -10.94 -1.59
CA THR A 340 67.56 -11.73 -1.11
C THR A 340 66.39 -11.52 -2.06
N GLU A 341 65.72 -12.62 -2.35
CA GLU A 341 64.42 -12.69 -3.00
C GLU A 341 63.35 -12.84 -1.91
N PHE A 342 62.33 -12.00 -2.00
CA PHE A 342 61.16 -12.02 -1.14
C PHE A 342 59.97 -12.42 -1.99
N THR A 343 59.26 -13.44 -1.57
CA THR A 343 58.04 -13.91 -2.23
C THR A 343 56.89 -13.90 -1.24
N GLY A 344 55.67 -13.88 -1.75
CA GLY A 344 54.47 -14.00 -0.94
C GLY A 344 53.23 -13.74 -1.78
N GLU A 345 52.09 -13.71 -1.11
CA GLU A 345 50.79 -13.56 -1.74
C GLU A 345 49.98 -12.50 -1.00
N ILE A 346 49.16 -11.76 -1.72
CA ILE A 346 48.09 -10.92 -1.17
C ILE A 346 46.80 -11.69 -1.36
N VAL A 347 46.01 -11.86 -0.29
CA VAL A 347 44.74 -12.60 -0.33
C VAL A 347 43.59 -11.61 -0.25
N ILE A 348 42.69 -11.71 -1.22
CA ILE A 348 41.44 -10.95 -1.31
C ILE A 348 40.29 -11.94 -1.19
N VAL A 349 39.27 -11.59 -0.41
CA VAL A 349 38.08 -12.44 -0.20
C VAL A 349 36.82 -11.69 -0.55
N ASN A 350 35.80 -12.42 -0.99
CA ASN A 350 34.43 -11.94 -0.99
C ASN A 350 33.94 -11.82 0.48
N ALA A 351 33.53 -10.63 0.87
CA ALA A 351 33.15 -10.30 2.25
C ALA A 351 31.93 -11.09 2.74
N GLU A 352 31.05 -11.50 1.83
CA GLU A 352 29.82 -12.26 2.14
C GLU A 352 30.00 -13.78 1.93
N ASN A 353 31.08 -14.19 1.27
CA ASN A 353 31.40 -15.60 1.03
C ASN A 353 32.90 -15.87 1.14
N SER A 354 33.37 -16.18 2.34
CA SER A 354 34.80 -16.42 2.60
C SER A 354 35.40 -17.63 1.85
N SER A 355 34.60 -18.45 1.18
CA SER A 355 35.10 -19.53 0.31
C SER A 355 35.45 -19.06 -1.10
N ASP A 356 34.97 -17.88 -1.49
CA ASP A 356 35.30 -17.19 -2.74
C ASP A 356 36.44 -16.19 -2.48
N TYR A 357 37.66 -16.59 -2.84
CA TYR A 357 38.87 -15.80 -2.62
C TYR A 357 39.81 -15.92 -3.81
N ASP A 358 40.66 -14.92 -3.99
CA ASP A 358 41.71 -14.92 -5.00
C ASP A 358 43.02 -14.34 -4.46
N THR A 359 44.12 -14.60 -5.15
CA THR A 359 45.47 -14.30 -4.68
C THR A 359 46.30 -13.57 -5.74
N ILE A 360 47.03 -12.54 -5.30
CA ILE A 360 48.02 -11.86 -6.14
C ILE A 360 49.42 -12.29 -5.73
N GLN A 361 50.15 -12.85 -6.69
CA GLN A 361 51.54 -13.27 -6.50
C GLN A 361 52.48 -12.06 -6.42
N VAL A 362 53.36 -12.10 -5.43
CA VAL A 362 54.33 -11.04 -5.14
C VAL A 362 55.76 -11.59 -5.15
N MET A 363 56.64 -10.90 -5.87
CA MET A 363 58.08 -11.14 -5.87
C MET A 363 58.88 -9.84 -5.83
N LEU A 364 59.83 -9.73 -4.93
CA LEU A 364 60.79 -8.62 -4.86
C LEU A 364 62.21 -9.15 -4.70
N ALA A 365 63.10 -8.82 -5.64
CA ALA A 365 64.50 -9.20 -5.60
C ALA A 365 65.41 -7.98 -5.42
N THR A 366 66.27 -8.03 -4.41
CA THR A 366 67.31 -7.00 -4.19
C THR A 366 68.58 -7.28 -5.02
N PRO A 367 69.36 -6.25 -5.41
CA PRO A 367 70.52 -6.39 -6.29
C PRO A 367 71.49 -7.46 -5.84
N TYR A 368 71.81 -8.38 -6.75
CA TYR A 368 72.85 -9.37 -6.55
C TYR A 368 74.22 -8.75 -6.82
N LYS A 369 75.07 -8.59 -5.80
CA LYS A 369 76.50 -8.31 -6.04
C LYS A 369 77.20 -9.61 -6.41
N ARG A 370 77.41 -9.89 -7.70
CA ARG A 370 78.25 -11.03 -8.12
C ARG A 370 79.73 -10.68 -8.03
N HIS A 371 80.47 -11.41 -7.20
CA HIS A 371 81.70 -12.01 -7.72
C HIS A 371 81.30 -13.14 -8.69
N SER A 372 82.04 -13.25 -9.79
CA SER A 372 81.66 -13.83 -11.08
C SER A 372 81.11 -15.28 -11.10
N PHE A 373 80.38 -15.56 -12.20
CA PHE A 373 80.05 -16.83 -12.87
C PHE A 373 78.64 -17.48 -12.74
N ILE A 374 78.02 -17.62 -13.93
CA ILE A 374 76.98 -18.55 -14.42
C ILE A 374 75.50 -18.19 -14.21
N LEU A 375 74.87 -17.72 -15.29
CA LEU A 375 73.42 -17.58 -15.52
C LEU A 375 72.86 -18.93 -16.03
N ASN A 376 71.83 -19.48 -15.40
CA ASN A 376 70.66 -20.14 -16.05
C ASN A 376 69.79 -20.86 -15.01
N LEU A 377 68.65 -20.27 -14.63
CA LEU A 377 67.52 -21.03 -14.08
C LEU A 377 66.16 -20.33 -14.26
N PHE A 378 66.09 -19.22 -15.01
CA PHE A 378 64.91 -18.35 -15.05
C PHE A 378 63.90 -18.70 -16.14
N TYR A 379 64.27 -19.50 -17.15
CA TYR A 379 63.36 -19.88 -18.24
C TYR A 379 62.53 -21.15 -17.97
N VAL A 380 62.90 -21.99 -16.99
CA VAL A 380 62.25 -23.30 -16.76
C VAL A 380 61.03 -23.19 -15.83
N PHE A 381 60.86 -22.07 -15.12
CA PHE A 381 59.76 -21.89 -14.17
C PHE A 381 58.51 -21.26 -14.83
N MET A 382 58.68 -20.43 -15.87
CA MET A 382 57.58 -19.71 -16.54
C MET A 382 56.77 -20.57 -17.54
N GLU A 383 57.27 -21.74 -17.96
CA GLU A 383 56.51 -22.67 -18.83
C GLU A 383 55.67 -23.70 -18.05
N ARG A 384 55.75 -23.76 -16.71
CA ARG A 384 55.16 -24.86 -15.94
C ARG A 384 53.74 -24.61 -15.40
N PHE A 385 53.13 -23.45 -15.68
CA PHE A 385 51.79 -23.11 -15.19
C PHE A 385 50.84 -22.48 -16.21
N GLU A 386 51.17 -22.45 -17.50
CA GLU A 386 50.13 -22.39 -18.53
C GLU A 386 49.80 -23.82 -18.97
N THR A 387 48.84 -24.48 -18.31
CA THR A 387 47.87 -25.45 -18.89
C THR A 387 47.22 -26.33 -17.81
N THR A 388 45.97 -26.04 -17.50
CA THR A 388 44.88 -27.02 -17.31
C THR A 388 43.55 -26.27 -17.48
N LEU A 389 43.03 -26.15 -18.72
CA LEU A 389 41.96 -26.98 -19.34
C LEU A 389 40.54 -26.54 -18.89
N SER A 390 39.53 -26.30 -19.75
CA SER A 390 39.31 -26.71 -21.15
C SER A 390 38.03 -25.99 -21.71
N LEU A 391 38.04 -25.40 -22.91
CA LEU A 391 37.55 -25.97 -24.21
C LEU A 391 36.05 -25.75 -24.53
N PHE A 392 35.72 -24.90 -25.53
CA PHE A 392 35.31 -25.30 -26.91
C PHE A 392 34.60 -24.16 -27.70
N ARG A 393 35.20 -23.76 -28.84
CA ARG A 393 34.65 -23.79 -30.23
C ARG A 393 35.43 -22.82 -31.12
N PHE A 394 36.40 -23.31 -31.89
CA PHE A 394 36.29 -23.80 -33.29
C PHE A 394 36.34 -22.68 -34.36
N LEU A 395 37.51 -22.66 -35.01
CA LEU A 395 37.88 -22.22 -36.36
C LEU A 395 36.75 -21.86 -37.33
N CYS A 396 36.93 -20.78 -38.12
CA CYS A 396 37.25 -20.88 -39.56
C CYS A 396 37.44 -19.50 -40.23
N ILE A 397 38.53 -19.43 -41.02
CA ILE A 397 38.97 -18.42 -42.01
C ILE A 397 39.70 -17.18 -41.47
#